data_AF-A0A2Z3N2U9-F1
#
_entry.id   AF-A0A2Z3N2U9-F1
#
_cell.length_a   1.000
_cell.length_b   1.000
_cell.length_c   1.000
_cell.angle_alpha   90.00
_cell.angle_beta   90.00
_cell.angle_gamma   90.00
#
_symmetry.space_group_name_H-M   'P 1'
#
loop_
_entity.id
_entity.type
_entity.pdbx_description
1 polymer ?
#
loop_
_entity_poly.entity_id
_entity_poly.type
_entity_poly.pdbx_seq_one_letter_code
_entity_poly.pdbx_strand_id
1 'polypeptide(L)'
;MDYVLTFLTTVIQVYSYALIIYILMSWFPNARETRFGQTLAAICEPYLEPFRRVIPPLGIIDVSPIVAFIVLEFATRGLHALFDILQSQF
;
A
#
# COMPACT_ATOMS: atom_id res chain seq x y z
N MET A 1 15.78 19.63 0.99
CA MET A 1 14.93 18.78 0.13
C MET A 1 14.74 17.41 0.75
N ASP A 2 15.73 16.87 1.45
CA ASP A 2 15.70 15.50 2.01
C ASP A 2 14.60 15.27 3.05
N TYR A 3 14.16 16.33 3.75
CA TYR A 3 13.00 16.28 4.63
C TYR A 3 11.70 15.91 3.89
N VAL A 4 11.53 16.38 2.66
CA VAL A 4 10.35 16.06 1.84
C VAL A 4 10.39 14.59 1.43
N LEU A 5 11.54 14.12 0.93
CA LEU A 5 11.72 12.72 0.57
C LEU A 5 11.49 11.81 1.78
N THR A 6 12.10 12.12 2.92
CA THR A 6 11.94 11.36 4.17
C THR A 6 10.48 11.31 4.61
N PHE A 7 9.77 12.45 4.56
CA PHE A 7 8.35 12.51 4.89
C PHE A 7 7.52 11.62 3.97
N LEU A 8 7.71 11.71 2.64
CA LEU A 8 6.96 10.91 1.67
C LEU A 8 7.24 9.42 1.82
N THR A 9 8.50 9.01 1.94
CA THR A 9 8.89 7.62 2.16
C THR A 9 8.30 7.08 3.47
N THR A 10 8.29 7.88 4.54
CA THR A 10 7.67 7.51 5.82
C THR A 10 6.16 7.29 5.67
N VAL A 11 5.47 8.18 4.95
CA VAL A 11 4.02 8.04 4.69
C VAL A 11 3.73 6.75 3.91
N ILE A 12 4.52 6.45 2.88
CA ILE A 12 4.36 5.21 2.10
C ILE A 12 4.63 3.98 2.98
N GLN A 13 5.62 4.03 3.86
CA GLN A 13 5.93 2.94 4.78
C GLN A 13 4.80 2.70 5.79
N VAL A 14 4.26 3.76 6.40
CA VAL A 14 3.12 3.67 7.31
C VAL A 14 1.90 3.10 6.59
N TYR A 15 1.63 3.57 5.37
CA TYR A 15 0.55 3.05 4.53
C TYR A 15 0.75 1.57 4.19
N SER A 16 2.00 1.14 3.92
CA SER A 16 2.34 -0.26 3.70
C SER A 16 2.01 -1.13 4.91
N TYR A 17 2.33 -0.66 6.13
CA TYR A 17 1.93 -1.38 7.35
C TYR A 17 0.41 -1.42 7.53
N ALA A 18 -0.30 -0.33 7.22
CA ALA A 18 -1.75 -0.30 7.25
C ALA A 18 -2.36 -1.32 6.28
N LEU A 19 -1.81 -1.46 5.07
CA LEU A 19 -2.20 -2.50 4.11
C LEU A 19 -1.99 -3.89 4.68
N ILE A 20 -0.82 -4.18 5.26
CA ILE A 20 -0.53 -5.50 5.88
C ILE A 20 -1.57 -5.82 6.96
N ILE A 21 -1.83 -4.88 7.87
CA ILE A 21 -2.82 -5.05 8.93
C ILE A 21 -4.20 -5.30 8.33
N TYR A 22 -4.60 -4.52 7.33
CA TYR A 22 -5.89 -4.67 6.67
C TYR A 22 -6.07 -6.04 6.01
N ILE A 23 -5.04 -6.51 5.29
CA ILE A 23 -5.06 -7.83 4.62
C ILE A 23 -5.16 -8.94 5.67
N LEU A 24 -4.38 -8.87 6.74
CA LEU A 24 -4.47 -9.86 7.83
C LEU A 24 -5.84 -9.83 8.51
N MET A 25 -6.42 -8.64 8.73
CA MET A 25 -7.79 -8.50 9.26
C MET A 25 -8.84 -9.07 8.31
N SER A 26 -8.62 -9.04 7.00
CA SER A 26 -9.57 -9.60 6.02
C SER A 26 -9.74 -11.11 6.14
N TRP A 27 -8.76 -11.82 6.74
CA TRP A 27 -8.86 -13.25 7.01
C TRP A 27 -9.77 -13.58 8.19
N PHE A 28 -10.09 -12.59 9.03
CA PHE A 28 -10.96 -12.72 10.19
C PHE A 28 -12.18 -11.79 10.04
N PRO A 29 -13.33 -12.28 9.55
CA PRO A 29 -14.50 -11.44 9.25
C PRO A 29 -14.90 -10.50 10.40
N ASN A 30 -14.92 -11.03 11.63
CA ASN A 30 -15.24 -10.27 12.84
C ASN A 30 -14.29 -9.07 13.08
N ALA A 31 -13.01 -9.18 12.68
CA ALA A 31 -12.05 -8.10 12.82
C ALA A 31 -12.31 -7.00 11.78
N ARG A 32 -12.63 -7.37 10.54
CA ARG A 32 -12.94 -6.43 9.45
C ARG A 32 -14.19 -5.60 9.73
N GLU A 33 -15.18 -6.20 10.40
CA GLU A 33 -16.45 -5.53 10.74
C GLU A 33 -16.33 -4.50 11.88
N THR A 34 -15.23 -4.51 12.63
CA THR A 34 -14.98 -3.49 13.67
C THR A 34 -14.84 -2.09 13.06
N ARG A 35 -15.09 -1.04 13.88
CA ARG A 35 -14.86 0.36 13.44
C ARG A 35 -13.45 0.58 12.90
N PHE A 36 -12.45 -0.02 13.55
CA PHE A 36 -11.06 0.07 13.10
C PHE A 36 -10.85 -0.63 11.75
N GLY A 37 -11.41 -1.82 11.57
CA GLY A 37 -11.37 -2.56 10.31
C GLY A 37 -12.06 -1.82 9.15
N GLN A 38 -13.20 -1.18 9.42
CA GLN A 38 -13.90 -0.35 8.44
C GLN A 38 -13.09 0.90 8.05
N THR A 39 -12.41 1.55 9.00
CA THR A 39 -11.52 2.67 8.70
C THR A 39 -10.35 2.23 7.81
N LEU A 40 -9.71 1.11 8.15
CA LEU A 40 -8.65 0.54 7.31
C LEU A 40 -9.16 0.16 5.92
N ALA A 41 -10.36 -0.41 5.82
CA ALA A 41 -10.99 -0.72 4.54
C ALA A 41 -11.18 0.55 3.69
N ALA A 42 -11.71 1.63 4.27
CA ALA A 42 -11.92 2.89 3.56
C ALA A 42 -10.61 3.50 3.01
N ILE A 43 -9.49 3.26 3.69
CA ILE A 43 -8.16 3.76 3.30
C ILE A 43 -7.49 2.82 2.28
N CYS A 44 -7.59 1.51 2.48
CA CYS A 44 -6.82 0.51 1.72
C CYS A 44 -7.54 -0.01 0.48
N GLU A 45 -8.88 -0.11 0.50
CA GLU A 45 -9.66 -0.66 -0.61
C GLU A 45 -9.50 0.13 -1.92
N PRO A 46 -9.52 1.47 -1.94
CA PRO A 46 -9.36 2.22 -3.20
C PRO A 46 -8.05 1.88 -3.94
N TYR A 47 -7.01 1.51 -3.19
CA TYR A 47 -5.74 1.07 -3.76
C TYR A 47 -5.75 -0.41 -4.16
N LEU A 48 -6.33 -1.29 -3.35
CA LEU A 48 -6.37 -2.74 -3.59
C LEU A 48 -7.36 -3.16 -4.69
N GLU A 49 -8.48 -2.43 -4.84
CA GLU A 49 -9.56 -2.78 -5.76
C GLU A 49 -9.11 -2.90 -7.23
N PRO A 50 -8.30 -1.97 -7.80
CA PRO A 50 -7.76 -2.15 -9.14
C PRO A 50 -6.97 -3.45 -9.32
N PHE A 51 -6.18 -3.87 -8.33
CA PHE A 51 -5.40 -5.10 -8.41
C PHE A 51 -6.30 -6.34 -8.36
N ARG A 52 -7.36 -6.33 -7.56
CA ARG A 52 -8.36 -7.41 -7.51
C ARG A 52 -9.14 -7.57 -8.79
N ARG A 53 -9.37 -6.47 -9.53
CA ARG A 53 -10.03 -6.52 -10.83
C ARG A 53 -9.16 -7.20 -11.89
N VAL A 54 -7.84 -7.06 -11.80
CA VAL A 54 -6.88 -7.69 -12.73
C VAL A 54 -6.57 -9.12 -12.31
N ILE A 55 -6.39 -9.37 -11.01
CA ILE A 55 -6.06 -10.68 -10.44
C ILE A 55 -7.14 -11.03 -9.43
N PRO A 56 -8.21 -11.72 -9.86
CA PRO A 56 -9.28 -12.13 -8.95
C PRO A 56 -8.73 -13.08 -7.87
N PRO A 57 -9.33 -13.09 -6.67
CA PRO A 57 -8.89 -13.95 -5.58
C PRO A 57 -8.97 -15.43 -5.96
N LEU A 58 -7.94 -16.19 -5.56
CA LEU A 58 -7.87 -17.63 -5.80
C LEU A 58 -8.51 -18.36 -4.60
N GLY A 59 -9.83 -18.53 -4.67
CA GLY A 59 -10.61 -19.11 -3.57
C GLY A 59 -10.72 -18.12 -2.40
N ILE A 60 -10.19 -18.51 -1.22
CA ILE A 60 -10.24 -17.69 0.01
C ILE A 60 -9.05 -16.74 0.10
N ILE A 61 -7.97 -16.98 -0.67
CA ILE A 61 -6.73 -16.21 -0.58
C ILE A 61 -6.71 -15.15 -1.68
N ASP A 62 -6.67 -13.90 -1.24
CA ASP A 62 -6.45 -12.76 -2.10
C ASP A 62 -4.94 -12.61 -2.39
N VAL A 63 -4.55 -12.85 -3.64
CA VAL A 63 -3.14 -12.73 -4.10
C VAL A 63 -2.86 -11.30 -4.61
N SER A 64 -3.90 -10.51 -4.88
CA SER A 64 -3.78 -9.12 -5.33
C SER A 64 -2.89 -8.23 -4.46
N PRO A 65 -2.80 -8.41 -3.11
CA PRO A 65 -1.94 -7.58 -2.30
C PRO A 65 -0.45 -7.77 -2.58
N ILE A 66 -0.03 -8.96 -3.03
CA ILE A 66 1.38 -9.19 -3.39
C ILE A 66 1.78 -8.26 -4.52
N VAL A 67 0.94 -8.17 -5.55
CA VAL A 67 1.17 -7.29 -6.70
C VAL A 67 1.05 -5.83 -6.29
N ALA A 68 0.11 -5.50 -5.41
CA ALA A 68 -0.01 -4.16 -4.84
C ALA A 68 1.29 -3.75 -4.12
N PHE A 69 1.84 -4.58 -3.23
CA PHE A 69 3.12 -4.28 -2.57
C PHE A 69 4.29 -4.15 -3.54
N ILE A 70 4.35 -4.97 -4.59
CA ILE A 70 5.37 -4.85 -5.63
C ILE A 70 5.27 -3.47 -6.32
N VAL A 71 4.06 -3.04 -6.69
CA VAL A 71 3.85 -1.73 -7.31
C VAL A 71 4.21 -0.60 -6.35
N LEU A 72 3.86 -0.71 -5.07
CA LEU A 72 4.20 0.29 -4.06
C LEU A 72 5.71 0.41 -3.84
N GLU A 73 6.42 -0.72 -3.85
CA GLU A 73 7.89 -0.76 -3.76
C GLU A 73 8.53 -0.10 -4.98
N PHE A 74 8.06 -0.41 -6.19
CA PHE A 74 8.54 0.25 -7.40
C PHE A 74 8.24 1.75 -7.40
N ALA A 75 7.07 2.17 -6.92
CA ALA A 75 6.73 3.58 -6.78
C ALA A 75 7.67 4.28 -5.79
N THR A 76 8.01 3.63 -4.66
CA THR A 76 8.94 4.16 -3.67
C THR A 76 10.35 4.31 -4.25
N ARG A 77 10.86 3.29 -4.95
CA ARG A 77 12.16 3.36 -5.64
C ARG A 77 12.17 4.43 -6.72
N GLY A 78 11.09 4.56 -7.48
CA GLY A 78 10.91 5.60 -8.48
C GLY A 78 10.93 7.00 -7.87
N LEU A 79 10.27 7.19 -6.72
CA LEU A 79 10.31 8.44 -5.96
C LEU A 79 11.75 8.82 -5.57
N HIS A 80 12.50 7.86 -5.01
CA HIS A 80 13.92 8.07 -4.69
C HIS A 80 14.75 8.44 -5.92
N ALA A 81 14.62 7.67 -7.00
CA ALA A 81 15.37 7.91 -8.24
C ALA A 81 15.06 9.29 -8.87
N LEU A 82 13.78 9.71 -8.90
CA LEU A 82 13.39 11.02 -9.40
C LEU A 82 14.00 12.13 -8.56
N PHE A 83 14.01 11.96 -7.24
CA PHE A 83 14.56 12.94 -6.32
C PHE A 83 16.09 13.06 -6.47
N ASP A 84 16.80 11.94 -6.61
CA ASP A 84 18.23 11.90 -6.89
C ASP A 84 18.56 12.61 -8.22
N ILE A 85 17.75 12.37 -9.26
CA ILE A 85 17.88 13.05 -10.55
C ILE A 85 17.71 14.55 -10.37
N LEU A 86 16.65 15.00 -9.67
CA LEU A 86 16.38 16.42 -9.46
C LEU A 86 17.51 17.10 -8.68
N GLN A 87 18.08 16.45 -7.67
CA GLN A 87 19.22 16.98 -6.93
C GLN A 87 20.50 17.04 -7.76
N SER A 88 20.71 16.10 -8.68
CA SER A 88 21.91 16.09 -9.54
C SER A 88 22.00 17.26 -10.52
N GLN A 89 20.89 17.97 -10.78
CA GLN A 89 20.80 19.06 -11.76
C GLN A 89 21.03 20.46 -11.15
N PHE A 90 21.17 20.56 -9.83
CA PHE A 90 21.38 21.81 -9.09
C PHE A 90 22.61 21.70 -8.18
#